data_AF-C6XGQ0-F1
#
_entry.id   AF-C6XGQ0-F1
#
_cell.length_a   1.000
_cell.length_b   1.000
_cell.length_c   1.000
_cell.angle_alpha   90.00
_cell.angle_beta   90.00
_cell.angle_gamma   90.00
#
_symmetry.space_group_name_H-M   'P 1'
#
loop_
_entity.id
_entity.type
_entity.pdbx_description
1 polymer ?
#
loop_
_entity_poly.entity_id
_entity_poly.type
_entity_poly.pdbx_seq_one_letter_code
_entity_poly.pdbx_strand_id
1 'polypeptide(L)'
;MIDNIQNVTQDQLRTFIERLERLEEEKKLLTENIKDIYGEAKATGFDVKAIKKILSLRKKDEKQWMEEEQILDVYLRALGMLKDE
;
A
#
# COMPACT_ATOMS: atom_id res chain seq x y z
N MET A 1 13.82 46.33 5.77
CA MET A 1 14.08 45.05 6.48
C MET A 1 12.93 44.06 6.35
N ILE A 2 11.67 44.50 6.23
CA ILE A 2 10.50 43.62 6.05
C ILE A 2 10.54 42.91 4.67
N ASP A 3 10.97 43.61 3.61
CA ASP A 3 11.02 43.05 2.24
C ASP A 3 11.98 41.86 2.10
N ASN A 4 13.10 41.87 2.85
CA ASN A 4 14.09 40.79 2.77
C ASN A 4 13.59 39.51 3.46
N ILE A 5 12.78 39.65 4.52
CA ILE A 5 12.15 38.51 5.22
C ILE A 5 11.00 37.94 4.37
N GLN A 6 10.22 38.80 3.71
CA GLN A 6 9.17 38.37 2.77
C GLN A 6 9.77 37.61 1.58
N ASN A 7 10.87 38.08 0.99
CA ASN A 7 11.56 37.38 -0.09
C ASN A 7 12.11 36.00 0.36
N VAL A 8 12.76 35.93 1.52
CA VAL A 8 13.27 34.65 2.07
C VAL A 8 12.14 33.64 2.33
N THR A 9 10.99 34.09 2.83
CA THR A 9 9.83 33.21 3.07
C THR A 9 9.16 32.76 1.76
N GLN A 10 9.15 33.60 0.72
CA GLN A 10 8.64 33.24 -0.60
C GLN A 10 9.52 32.20 -1.31
N ASP A 11 10.84 32.31 -1.22
CA ASP A 11 11.77 31.36 -1.82
C ASP A 11 11.75 29.99 -1.13
N GLN A 12 11.56 29.96 0.19
CA GLN A 12 11.35 28.72 0.95
C GLN A 12 10.04 28.03 0.54
N LEU A 13 8.95 28.80 0.41
CA LEU A 13 7.68 28.25 -0.06
C LEU A 13 7.80 27.67 -1.47
N ARG A 14 8.46 28.38 -2.40
CA ARG A 14 8.72 27.87 -3.76
C ARG A 14 9.49 26.55 -3.72
N THR A 15 10.54 26.46 -2.91
CA THR A 15 11.33 25.23 -2.76
C THR A 15 10.49 24.07 -2.22
N PHE A 16 9.58 24.32 -1.27
CA PHE A 16 8.67 23.27 -0.79
C PHE A 16 7.70 22.79 -1.87
N ILE A 17 7.12 23.73 -2.63
CA ILE A 17 6.18 23.41 -3.70
C ILE A 17 6.85 22.56 -4.78
N GLU A 18 8.00 23.00 -5.29
CA GLU A 18 8.74 22.27 -6.34
C GLU A 18 9.11 20.85 -5.90
N ARG A 19 9.52 20.68 -4.63
CA ARG A 19 9.83 19.35 -4.07
C ARG A 19 8.58 18.47 -3.95
N LEU A 20 7.44 19.04 -3.58
CA LEU A 20 6.17 18.31 -3.46
C LEU A 20 5.62 17.93 -4.83
N GLU A 21 5.67 18.82 -5.81
CA GLU A 21 5.23 18.55 -7.18
C GLU A 21 6.02 17.39 -7.79
N ARG A 22 7.35 17.39 -7.61
CA ARG A 22 8.18 16.25 -8.04
C ARG A 22 7.78 14.94 -7.36
N LEU A 23 7.53 14.96 -6.04
CA LEU A 23 7.11 13.75 -5.32
C LEU A 23 5.72 13.26 -5.74
N GLU A 24 4.78 14.16 -6.06
CA GLU A 24 3.47 13.77 -6.58
C GLU A 24 3.57 13.18 -8.00
N GLU A 25 4.49 13.68 -8.83
CA GLU A 25 4.76 13.12 -10.15
C GLU A 25 5.39 11.71 -10.06
N GLU A 26 6.38 11.54 -9.19
CA GLU A 26 6.98 10.22 -8.88
C GLU A 26 5.93 9.23 -8.35
N LYS A 27 5.07 9.67 -7.44
CA LYS A 27 3.96 8.86 -6.90
C LYS A 27 2.95 8.49 -7.97
N LYS A 28 2.66 9.38 -8.93
CA LYS A 28 1.78 9.08 -10.06
C LYS A 28 2.39 7.97 -10.92
N LEU A 29 3.65 8.10 -11.32
CA LEU A 29 4.36 7.08 -12.10
C LEU A 29 4.39 5.74 -11.36
N LEU A 30 4.68 5.74 -10.06
CA LEU A 30 4.66 4.52 -9.24
C LEU A 30 3.27 3.88 -9.21
N THR A 31 2.22 4.70 -9.11
CA THR A 31 0.83 4.24 -9.10
C THR A 31 0.45 3.62 -10.45
N GLU A 32 0.90 4.19 -11.56
CA GLU A 32 0.71 3.66 -12.91
C GLU A 32 1.41 2.31 -13.05
N ASN A 33 2.69 2.21 -12.69
CA ASN A 33 3.43 0.95 -12.70
C ASN A 33 2.75 -0.15 -11.85
N ILE A 34 2.22 0.19 -10.67
CA ILE A 34 1.46 -0.75 -9.83
C ILE A 34 0.19 -1.23 -10.54
N LYS A 35 -0.52 -0.34 -11.25
CA LYS A 35 -1.72 -0.71 -12.01
C LYS A 35 -1.36 -1.65 -13.16
N ASP A 36 -0.25 -1.40 -13.85
CA ASP A 36 0.21 -2.24 -14.96
C ASP A 36 0.52 -3.65 -14.49
N ILE A 37 1.23 -3.81 -13.37
CA ILE A 37 1.49 -5.13 -12.75
C ILE A 37 0.18 -5.86 -12.41
N TYR A 38 -0.80 -5.16 -11.82
CA TYR A 38 -2.11 -5.78 -11.58
C TYR A 38 -2.85 -6.14 -12.88
N GLY A 39 -2.67 -5.33 -13.93
CA GLY A 39 -3.19 -5.60 -15.27
C GLY A 39 -2.59 -6.86 -15.88
N GLU A 40 -1.27 -7.01 -15.82
CA GLU A 40 -0.53 -8.20 -16.28
C GLU A 40 -0.95 -9.45 -15.50
N ALA A 41 -1.03 -9.36 -14.17
CA ALA A 41 -1.48 -10.46 -13.33
C ALA A 41 -2.89 -10.92 -13.74
N LYS A 42 -3.81 -9.97 -13.96
CA LYS A 42 -5.16 -10.26 -14.43
C LYS A 42 -5.17 -10.89 -15.82
N ALA A 43 -4.40 -10.36 -16.76
CA ALA A 43 -4.30 -10.89 -18.12
C ALA A 43 -3.74 -12.32 -18.16
N THR A 44 -2.87 -12.65 -17.22
CA THR A 44 -2.29 -14.00 -17.04
C THR A 44 -3.23 -14.96 -16.30
N GLY A 45 -4.36 -14.47 -15.78
CA GLY A 45 -5.39 -15.29 -15.12
C GLY A 45 -5.34 -15.32 -13.59
N PHE A 46 -4.52 -14.48 -12.96
CA PHE A 46 -4.48 -14.39 -11.49
C PHE A 46 -5.62 -13.53 -10.93
N ASP A 47 -6.12 -13.88 -9.74
CA ASP A 47 -7.07 -13.06 -8.99
C ASP A 47 -6.33 -11.90 -8.28
N VAL A 48 -6.54 -10.69 -8.80
CA VAL A 48 -5.97 -9.45 -8.25
C VAL A 48 -6.42 -9.17 -6.80
N LYS A 49 -7.63 -9.57 -6.39
CA LYS A 49 -8.09 -9.42 -5.00
C LYS A 49 -7.30 -10.32 -4.07
N ALA A 50 -7.04 -11.56 -4.49
CA ALA A 50 -6.20 -12.49 -3.73
C ALA A 50 -4.77 -11.95 -3.57
N ILE A 51 -4.17 -11.43 -4.65
CA ILE A 51 -2.83 -10.79 -4.60
C ILE A 51 -2.82 -9.63 -3.60
N LYS A 52 -3.81 -8.73 -3.66
CA LYS A 52 -3.91 -7.60 -2.72
C LYS A 52 -4.04 -8.06 -1.27
N LYS A 53 -4.81 -9.12 -1.02
CA LYS A 53 -4.92 -9.73 0.32
C LYS A 53 -3.56 -10.26 0.79
N ILE A 54 -2.84 -10.99 -0.07
CA ILE A 54 -1.49 -11.49 0.23
C ILE A 54 -0.53 -10.33 0.55
N LEU A 55 -0.50 -9.27 -0.25
CA LEU A 55 0.33 -8.10 0.02
C LEU A 55 -0.01 -7.43 1.35
N SER A 56 -1.30 -7.38 1.71
CA SER A 56 -1.73 -6.87 3.02
C SER A 56 -1.29 -7.78 4.17
N LEU A 57 -1.33 -9.10 4.00
CA LEU A 57 -0.87 -10.07 5.00
C LEU A 57 0.65 -9.94 5.20
N ARG A 58 1.41 -9.82 4.12
CA ARG A 58 2.88 -9.66 4.15
C ARG A 58 3.36 -8.36 4.80
N LYS A 59 2.48 -7.39 5.01
CA LYS A 59 2.79 -6.15 5.76
C LYS A 59 2.57 -6.29 7.26
N LYS A 60 1.84 -7.31 7.70
CA LYS A 60 1.64 -7.61 9.12
C LYS A 60 2.90 -8.29 9.68
N ASP A 61 3.04 -8.23 10.99
CA ASP A 61 3.99 -9.08 11.70
C ASP A 61 3.60 -10.56 11.51
N GLU A 62 4.56 -11.39 11.11
CA GLU A 62 4.33 -12.79 10.76
C GLU A 62 3.77 -13.58 11.94
N LYS A 63 4.29 -13.33 13.15
CA LYS A 63 3.85 -14.02 14.36
C LYS A 63 2.41 -13.65 14.71
N GLN A 64 2.07 -12.36 14.64
CA GLN A 64 0.69 -11.90 14.87
C GLN A 64 -0.30 -12.52 13.88
N TRP A 65 0.06 -12.57 12.59
CA TRP A 65 -0.80 -13.19 11.59
C TRP A 65 -0.98 -14.69 11.80
N MET A 66 0.08 -15.42 12.14
CA MET A 66 -0.02 -16.86 12.45
C MET A 66 -0.93 -17.14 13.65
N GLU A 67 -0.84 -16.33 14.71
CA GLU A 67 -1.73 -16.43 15.87
C GLU A 67 -3.19 -16.16 15.49
N GLU A 68 -3.46 -15.11 14.69
CA GLU A 68 -4.80 -14.82 14.15
C GLU A 68 -5.34 -15.99 13.31
N GLU A 69 -4.51 -16.59 12.45
CA GLU A 69 -4.89 -17.68 11.56
C GLU A 69 -5.20 -18.98 12.32
N GLN A 70 -4.40 -19.32 13.35
CA GLN A 70 -4.66 -20.45 14.22
C GLN A 70 -6.02 -20.34 14.94
N ILE A 71 -6.33 -19.15 15.48
CA ILE A 71 -7.63 -18.90 16.14
C ILE A 71 -8.77 -19.02 15.13
N LEU A 72 -8.60 -18.45 13.93
CA LEU A 72 -9.60 -18.51 12.88
C LEU A 72 -9.86 -19.95 12.43
N ASP A 73 -8.81 -20.75 12.23
CA ASP A 73 -8.92 -22.17 11.86
C ASP A 73 -9.73 -22.95 12.90
N VAL A 74 -9.44 -22.76 14.19
CA VAL A 74 -10.22 -23.38 15.29
C VAL A 74 -11.71 -23.02 15.20
N TYR A 75 -12.03 -21.75 14.97
CA TYR A 75 -13.43 -21.31 14.87
C TYR A 75 -14.12 -21.84 13.61
N LEU A 76 -13.44 -21.85 12.46
CA LEU A 76 -14.02 -22.35 11.22
C LEU A 76 -14.27 -23.86 11.28
N ARG A 77 -13.39 -24.63 11.93
CA ARG A 77 -13.64 -26.06 12.22
C ARG A 77 -14.83 -26.25 13.15
N ALA A 78 -14.90 -25.48 14.24
CA ALA A 78 -16.03 -25.55 15.18
C ALA A 78 -17.38 -25.21 14.51
N LEU A 79 -17.37 -24.36 13.48
CA LEU A 79 -18.54 -24.02 12.67
C LEU A 79 -18.80 -24.99 11.52
N GLY A 80 -17.97 -26.02 11.32
CA GLY A 80 -18.07 -26.98 10.21
C GLY A 80 -17.79 -26.37 8.83
N MET A 81 -17.17 -25.19 8.79
CA MET A 81 -16.78 -24.48 7.55
C MET A 81 -15.43 -24.95 7.00
N LEU A 82 -14.62 -25.58 7.84
CA LEU A 82 -13.40 -26.31 7.49
C LEU A 82 -13.56 -27.75 7.98
N LYS A 83 -13.25 -28.72 7.12
CA LYS A 83 -13.27 -30.14 7.50
C LYS A 83 -11.93 -30.52 8.11
N ASP A 84 -11.97 -31.39 9.09
CA ASP A 84 -10.80 -32.18 9.46
C ASP A 84 -10.55 -33.18 8.32
N GLU A 85 -9.34 -33.19 7.75
CA GLU A 85 -8.93 -34.22 6.79
C GLU A 85 -8.78 -35.59 7.48
#